data_AF-A0A4U7D6S7-F1
#
_entry.id   AF-A0A4U7D6S7-F1
#
_cell.length_a   1.000
_cell.length_b   1.000
_cell.length_c   1.000
_cell.angle_alpha   90.00
_cell.angle_beta   90.00
_cell.angle_gamma   90.00
#
_symmetry.space_group_name_H-M   'P 1'
#
loop_
_entity.id
_entity.type
_entity.pdbx_description
1 polymer ?
#
loop_
_entity_poly.entity_id
_entity_poly.type
_entity_poly.pdbx_seq_one_letter_code
_entity_poly.pdbx_strand_id
1 'polypeptide(L)'
;ELAGTLVCLPVLNVPGFLAQQRYLPVYDRDLNRSFPGKPGSTSSKRMAHRIYENFVAPCDFGLDFHTSTRGRTNMLHVRADMTDESVHRLALALGSKVIIDS
;
A
#
# COMPACT_ATOMS: atom_id res chain seq x y z
N GLU A 1 16.95 -17.38 -10.42
CA GLU A 1 16.05 -16.88 -11.49
C GLU A 1 14.71 -16.52 -10.87
N LEU A 2 13.93 -15.63 -11.49
CA LEU A 2 12.60 -15.27 -11.02
C LEU A 2 11.62 -16.42 -11.30
N ALA A 3 10.84 -16.82 -10.29
CA ALA A 3 9.75 -17.77 -10.44
C ALA A 3 8.43 -17.08 -10.04
N GLY A 4 7.58 -16.80 -11.02
CA GLY A 4 6.32 -16.08 -10.81
C GLY A 4 6.29 -14.72 -11.53
N THR A 5 5.55 -13.76 -10.98
CA THR A 5 5.36 -12.43 -11.60
C THR A 5 5.51 -11.34 -10.55
N LEU A 6 6.30 -10.31 -10.88
CA LEU A 6 6.42 -9.09 -10.09
C LEU A 6 5.75 -7.95 -10.85
N VAL A 7 4.69 -7.38 -10.28
CA VAL A 7 4.02 -6.19 -10.82
C VAL A 7 4.27 -5.03 -9.86
N CYS A 8 4.78 -3.91 -10.37
CA CYS A 8 5.18 -2.76 -9.56
C CYS A 8 4.33 -1.54 -9.89
N LEU A 9 3.87 -0.83 -8.86
CA LEU A 9 3.24 0.49 -8.98
C LEU A 9 4.02 1.48 -8.11
N PRO A 10 5.09 2.13 -8.64
CA PRO A 10 5.98 2.97 -7.84
C PRO A 10 5.29 4.18 -7.21
N VAL A 11 4.25 4.70 -7.86
CA VAL A 11 3.46 5.84 -7.37
C VAL A 11 1.98 5.51 -7.51
N LEU A 12 1.34 5.20 -6.38
CA LEU A 12 -0.08 4.86 -6.34
C LEU A 12 -0.95 6.13 -6.39
N ASN A 13 -0.66 7.13 -5.56
CA ASN A 13 -1.35 8.44 -5.57
C ASN A 13 -0.58 9.46 -6.44
N VAL A 14 -0.64 9.33 -7.77
CA VAL A 14 0.07 10.24 -8.70
C VAL A 14 -0.26 11.73 -8.46
N PRO A 15 -1.55 12.13 -8.30
CA PRO A 15 -1.88 13.54 -8.04
C PRO A 15 -1.27 14.05 -6.73
N GLY A 16 -1.33 13.26 -5.64
CA GLY A 16 -0.72 13.62 -4.36
C GLY A 16 0.81 13.70 -4.46
N PHE A 17 1.44 12.78 -5.19
CA PHE A 17 2.88 12.79 -5.42
C PHE A 17 3.34 14.07 -6.14
N LEU A 18 2.67 14.45 -7.23
CA LEU A 18 2.98 15.68 -7.97
C LEU A 18 2.79 16.93 -7.10
N ALA A 19 1.77 16.95 -6.26
CA ALA A 19 1.50 18.05 -5.34
C ALA A 19 2.37 18.02 -4.06
N GLN A 20 3.22 16.99 -3.87
CA GLN A 20 3.96 16.74 -2.63
C GLN A 20 3.03 16.68 -1.39
N GLN A 21 1.87 16.05 -1.55
CA GLN A 21 0.82 15.92 -0.54
C GLN A 21 0.49 14.45 -0.25
N ARG A 22 0.08 14.18 1.00
CA ARG A 22 -0.44 12.87 1.42
C ARG A 22 -1.79 12.56 0.75
N TYR A 23 -2.68 13.55 0.73
CA TYR A 23 -4.06 13.41 0.29
C TYR A 23 -4.21 13.66 -1.21
N LEU A 24 -5.34 13.23 -1.78
CA LEU A 24 -5.72 13.65 -3.13
C LEU A 24 -5.97 15.16 -3.14
N PRO A 25 -5.33 15.92 -4.05
CA PRO A 25 -5.55 17.36 -4.18
C PRO A 25 -7.04 17.67 -4.39
N VAL A 26 -7.45 18.89 -4.04
CA VAL A 26 -8.84 19.41 -4.11
C VAL A 26 -9.80 18.88 -3.03
N TYR A 27 -9.81 17.58 -2.75
CA TYR A 27 -10.84 16.98 -1.88
C TYR A 27 -10.33 16.50 -0.51
N ASP A 28 -9.02 16.63 -0.25
CA ASP A 28 -8.34 16.23 1.00
C ASP A 28 -8.71 14.81 1.47
N ARG A 29 -8.83 13.88 0.50
CA ARG A 29 -9.21 12.49 0.76
C ARG A 29 -7.96 11.62 0.87
N ASP A 30 -7.91 10.83 1.95
CA ASP A 30 -6.89 9.80 2.14
C ASP A 30 -7.23 8.59 1.27
N LEU A 31 -6.42 8.34 0.25
CA LEU A 31 -6.62 7.23 -0.68
C LEU A 31 -6.52 5.87 0.04
N ASN A 32 -5.69 5.76 1.07
CA ASN A 32 -5.54 4.53 1.85
C ASN A 32 -6.80 4.19 2.67
N ARG A 33 -7.70 5.16 2.86
CA ARG A 33 -9.02 4.97 3.50
C ARG A 33 -10.15 4.75 2.49
N SER A 34 -9.83 4.68 1.21
CA SER A 34 -10.81 4.54 0.13
C SER A 34 -10.87 3.14 -0.45
N PHE A 35 -9.93 2.25 -0.13
CA PHE A 35 -9.95 0.84 -0.56
C PHE A 35 -11.07 0.02 0.13
N PRO A 36 -11.64 -1.00 -0.53
CA PRO A 36 -11.36 -1.44 -1.91
C PRO A 36 -11.99 -0.52 -2.98
N GLY A 37 -12.69 0.54 -2.59
CA GLY A 37 -13.29 1.52 -3.50
C GLY A 37 -14.70 1.17 -3.94
N LYS A 38 -15.28 2.07 -4.75
CA LYS A 38 -16.60 1.87 -5.39
C LYS A 38 -16.68 2.69 -6.69
N PRO A 39 -17.08 2.10 -7.83
CA PRO A 39 -17.08 2.76 -9.13
C PRO A 39 -18.08 3.93 -9.23
N GLY A 40 -19.21 3.86 -8.52
CA GLY A 40 -20.22 4.93 -8.47
C GLY A 40 -20.04 5.94 -7.33
N SER A 41 -18.83 6.09 -6.78
CA SER A 41 -18.59 6.94 -5.60
C SER A 41 -17.64 8.11 -5.89
N THR A 42 -17.07 8.71 -4.85
CA THR A 42 -16.12 9.83 -4.93
C THR A 42 -14.91 9.47 -5.79
N SER A 43 -14.23 10.49 -6.34
CA SER A 43 -13.04 10.27 -7.19
C SER A 43 -11.98 9.39 -6.51
N SER A 44 -11.76 9.57 -5.20
CA SER A 44 -10.84 8.72 -4.42
C SER A 44 -11.27 7.25 -4.37
N LYS A 45 -12.56 6.97 -4.19
CA LYS A 45 -13.11 5.61 -4.17
C LYS A 45 -13.18 4.98 -5.56
N ARG A 46 -13.36 5.77 -6.63
CA ARG A 46 -13.28 5.27 -8.01
C ARG A 46 -11.84 4.88 -8.37
N MET A 47 -10.87 5.71 -7.97
CA MET A 47 -9.45 5.42 -8.16
C MET A 47 -9.03 4.17 -7.38
N ALA A 48 -9.37 4.09 -6.08
CA ALA A 48 -9.12 2.91 -5.26
C ALA A 48 -9.72 1.64 -5.87
N HIS A 49 -10.95 1.71 -6.40
CA HIS A 49 -11.60 0.58 -7.06
C HIS A 49 -10.83 0.09 -8.27
N ARG A 50 -10.39 0.98 -9.15
CA ARG A 50 -9.61 0.59 -10.33
C ARG A 50 -8.27 -0.02 -9.93
N ILE A 51 -7.59 0.53 -8.93
CA ILE A 51 -6.32 -0.03 -8.44
C ILE A 51 -6.54 -1.39 -7.78
N TYR A 52 -7.58 -1.52 -6.95
CA TYR A 52 -7.88 -2.78 -6.28
C TYR A 52 -8.15 -3.90 -7.28
N GLU A 53 -9.12 -3.71 -8.19
CA GLU A 53 -9.52 -4.75 -9.15
C GLU A 53 -8.40 -5.15 -10.12
N ASN A 54 -7.58 -4.19 -10.57
CA ASN A 54 -6.61 -4.45 -11.64
C ASN A 54 -5.19 -4.73 -11.15
N PHE A 55 -4.84 -4.33 -9.92
CA PHE A 55 -3.48 -4.44 -9.40
C PHE A 55 -3.39 -5.21 -8.09
N VAL A 56 -4.32 -5.02 -7.14
CA VAL A 56 -4.23 -5.65 -5.82
C VAL A 56 -4.88 -7.04 -5.80
N ALA A 57 -6.15 -7.13 -6.21
CA ALA A 57 -6.94 -8.36 -6.16
C ALA A 57 -6.34 -9.55 -6.94
N PRO A 58 -5.61 -9.36 -8.06
CA PRO A 58 -4.99 -10.46 -8.77
C PRO A 58 -3.70 -10.99 -8.13
N CYS A 59 -3.15 -10.33 -7.11
CA CYS A 59 -1.87 -10.70 -6.50
C CYS A 59 -2.05 -11.66 -5.32
N ASP A 60 -1.14 -12.63 -5.19
CA ASP A 60 -1.07 -13.51 -4.02
C ASP A 60 -0.50 -12.78 -2.78
N PHE A 61 0.42 -11.82 -3.00
CA PHE A 61 1.04 -11.02 -1.95
C PHE A 61 1.09 -9.53 -2.35
N GLY A 62 0.88 -8.67 -1.36
CA GLY A 62 1.05 -7.22 -1.50
C GLY A 62 2.18 -6.69 -0.62
N LEU A 63 3.08 -5.90 -1.21
CA LEU A 63 4.09 -5.13 -0.47
C LEU A 63 3.78 -3.65 -0.65
N ASP A 64 3.43 -2.97 0.44
CA ASP A 64 3.07 -1.55 0.44
C ASP A 64 4.06 -0.74 1.30
N PHE A 65 4.78 0.18 0.66
CA PHE A 65 5.87 0.92 1.28
C PHE A 65 5.40 2.28 1.80
N HIS A 66 5.43 2.44 3.13
CA HIS A 66 5.04 3.68 3.81
C HIS A 66 6.22 4.33 4.52
N THR A 67 6.20 5.65 4.58
CA THR A 67 7.03 6.44 5.50
C THR A 67 6.14 7.15 6.51
N SER A 68 6.73 7.62 7.61
CA SER A 68 6.01 8.43 8.58
C SER A 68 5.64 9.80 7.98
N THR A 69 4.66 10.47 8.61
CA THR A 69 4.37 11.87 8.32
C THR A 69 5.61 12.75 8.51
N ARG A 70 5.66 13.86 7.77
CA ARG A 70 6.75 14.84 7.80
C ARG A 70 7.16 15.18 9.25
N GLY A 71 8.47 15.19 9.51
CA GLY A 71 9.04 15.52 10.82
C GLY A 71 9.09 14.37 11.83
N ARG A 72 8.73 13.15 11.44
CA ARG A 72 8.87 11.95 12.28
C ARG A 72 9.93 11.01 11.74
N THR A 73 10.73 10.45 12.64
CA THR A 73 11.64 9.34 12.33
C THR A 73 10.87 8.03 12.48
N ASN A 74 11.05 7.11 11.53
CA ASN A 74 10.53 5.77 11.61
C ASN A 74 11.69 4.78 11.55
N MET A 75 11.67 3.74 12.38
CA MET A 75 12.59 2.62 12.18
C MET A 75 12.08 1.77 11.02
N LEU A 76 12.99 1.15 10.27
CA LEU A 76 12.60 0.14 9.28
C LEU A 76 11.91 -1.01 10.02
N HIS A 77 10.62 -1.20 9.80
CA HIS A 77 9.83 -2.27 10.40
C HIS A 77 8.82 -2.82 9.42
N VAL A 78 8.40 -4.06 9.64
CA VAL A 78 7.27 -4.68 8.94
C VAL A 78 6.04 -4.61 9.82
N ARG A 79 4.89 -4.38 9.19
CA ARG A 79 3.58 -4.65 9.79
C ARG A 79 2.88 -5.69 8.94
N ALA A 80 2.43 -6.75 9.58
CA ALA A 80 1.89 -7.93 8.90
C ALA A 80 1.05 -8.74 9.88
N ASP A 81 0.06 -9.48 9.35
CA ASP A 81 -0.63 -10.52 10.09
C ASP A 81 0.32 -11.72 10.23
N MET A 82 0.87 -11.91 11.43
CA MET A 82 1.85 -12.96 11.70
C MET A 82 1.19 -14.32 11.97
N THR A 83 -0.15 -14.40 11.96
CA THR A 83 -0.90 -15.66 12.07
C THR A 83 -1.01 -16.39 10.73
N ASP A 84 -0.90 -15.67 9.60
CA ASP A 84 -0.79 -16.27 8.28
C ASP A 84 0.67 -16.71 8.02
N GLU A 85 0.86 -18.02 7.82
CA GLU A 85 2.20 -18.61 7.65
C GLU A 85 2.94 -18.07 6.42
N SER A 86 2.20 -17.76 5.35
CA SER A 86 2.77 -17.27 4.09
C SER A 86 3.25 -15.82 4.23
N VAL A 87 2.45 -14.99 4.91
CA VAL A 87 2.77 -13.60 5.26
C VAL A 87 3.92 -13.56 6.27
N HIS A 88 3.89 -14.41 7.29
CA HIS A 88 4.94 -14.53 8.29
C HIS A 88 6.32 -14.81 7.64
N ARG A 89 6.38 -15.77 6.71
CA ARG A 89 7.62 -16.06 5.95
C ARG A 89 8.10 -14.84 5.15
N LEU A 90 7.18 -14.13 4.47
CA LEU A 90 7.52 -12.95 3.69
C LEU A 90 8.00 -11.78 4.56
N ALA A 91 7.37 -11.56 5.72
CA ALA A 91 7.74 -10.52 6.67
C ALA A 91 9.16 -10.72 7.21
N LEU A 92 9.53 -11.95 7.57
CA LEU A 92 10.89 -12.29 7.99
C LEU A 92 11.93 -12.09 6.88
N ALA A 93 11.56 -12.38 5.62
CA ALA A 93 12.45 -12.24 4.48
C ALA A 93 12.88 -10.78 4.20
N LEU A 94 12.12 -9.78 4.66
CA LEU A 94 12.52 -8.37 4.54
C LEU A 94 13.75 -8.03 5.39
N GLY A 95 14.07 -8.84 6.40
CA GLY A 95 15.27 -8.66 7.23
C GLY A 95 15.20 -7.47 8.19
N SER A 96 14.00 -6.94 8.46
CA SER A 96 13.83 -5.92 9.50
C SER A 96 14.12 -6.51 10.90
N LYS A 97 14.67 -5.68 11.78
CA LYS A 97 14.87 -6.01 13.20
C LYS A 97 13.57 -6.00 14.01
N VAL A 98 12.51 -5.38 13.50
CA VAL A 98 11.23 -5.24 14.20
C VAL A 98 10.10 -5.59 13.24
N ILE A 99 9.28 -6.53 13.68
CA ILE A 99 8.02 -6.87 13.04
C ILE A 99 6.91 -6.63 14.06
N ILE A 100 5.87 -5.91 13.66
CA ILE A 100 4.70 -5.62 14.47
C ILE A 100 3.55 -6.44 13.89
N ASP A 101 3.02 -7.33 14.71
CA ASP A 101 1.82 -8.11 14.38
C ASP A 101 0.59 -7.19 14.30
N SER A 102 -0.25 -7.37 13.28
CA SER A 102 -1.37 -6.45 12.97
C SER A 102 -2.57 -7.13 12.34
#